data_AF-R7AGU5-F1
#
_entry.id   AF-R7AGU5-F1
#
_cell.length_a   1.000
_cell.length_b   1.000
_cell.length_c   1.000
_cell.angle_alpha   90.00
_cell.angle_beta   90.00
_cell.angle_gamma   90.00
#
_symmetry.space_group_name_H-M   'P 1'
#
loop_
_entity.id
_entity.type
_entity.pdbx_description
1 polymer ?
#
loop_
_entity_poly.entity_id
_entity_poly.type
_entity_poly.pdbx_seq_one_letter_code
_entity_poly.pdbx_strand_id
1 'polypeptide(L)'
;MIKQFKRIAAMGMTLCMVAAGCFAAGFPTASAEGTTQDDWLHVEGNKIYDASGNEVWLTGCNWFGYNVGSQVFDGVWSQNMHSMLQQIADHGFNFLRVPMSTELLLQWKNGDPDPATPKVNTYSNPELSVEGVEGGTVKYSFDIWNQAVQWCKEAGIKIMIDVHSAETASAGHQIHLWYTDKFSTEDWCTGLEWFADYYKDDDTILAIDLKNEPHGTADEPDIMAKWDNTTDANNWKYAAEICANRVLDVNPNLLIMIEGVEVYPMEGYDWTAPRIDYTTMTEYYHHTWWGACFRGQREYPITLKNPQYQKQVVFSPHDYGPLVWTQTWFDKDFTQETLMEDCWYDNWAFIYEENIAPLLIGEWGGFIDEEHDADGKNTKWMTYLRDYMIEKHIHHTFWCFNENSGDTGGLVYDNFSTWDEDKYALVKPVLWQTEDGAFIGLDHEIPLGVNGVSLGEYTDGKTTPGTTAVTDEQGNPVTVTTAKPILQGDFNSDGKLNALDVVIFKRYIIGHTDLETLDAEIADFNRDGTVNIADLVAIIRYLTQEKT
;
A
#
# COMPACT_ATOMS: atom_id res chain seq x y z
N MET A 1 -47.65 44.77 -59.45
CA MET A 1 -47.08 45.83 -58.59
C MET A 1 -48.25 46.49 -57.84
N ILE A 2 -48.25 46.82 -56.55
CA ILE A 2 -47.30 46.71 -55.43
C ILE A 2 -48.15 46.73 -54.14
N LYS A 3 -47.59 46.14 -53.09
CA LYS A 3 -48.14 45.86 -51.74
C LYS A 3 -48.27 47.10 -50.82
N GLN A 4 -48.90 46.83 -49.66
CA GLN A 4 -48.62 47.25 -48.27
C GLN A 4 -49.84 47.94 -47.62
N PHE A 5 -50.17 47.83 -46.33
CA PHE A 5 -49.45 47.52 -45.08
C PHE A 5 -50.39 46.77 -44.10
N LYS A 6 -49.85 46.02 -43.13
CA LYS A 6 -50.62 45.41 -42.02
C LYS A 6 -50.25 45.97 -40.64
N ARG A 7 -51.33 46.27 -39.92
CA ARG A 7 -51.65 46.55 -38.50
C ARG A 7 -51.33 45.33 -37.59
N ILE A 8 -51.47 45.26 -36.25
CA ILE A 8 -51.70 46.08 -35.03
C ILE A 8 -51.71 45.06 -33.87
N ALA A 9 -51.37 45.52 -32.65
CA ALA A 9 -51.78 45.07 -31.30
C ALA A 9 -51.36 43.72 -30.69
N ALA A 10 -51.13 43.86 -29.38
CA ALA A 10 -50.86 42.87 -28.35
C ALA A 10 -52.12 42.16 -27.81
N MET A 11 -51.95 40.93 -27.32
CA MET A 11 -52.52 40.38 -26.08
C MET A 11 -51.87 39.01 -25.78
N GLY A 12 -51.83 38.63 -24.50
CA GLY A 12 -50.86 37.70 -23.92
C GLY A 12 -51.08 36.20 -24.12
N MET A 13 -50.11 35.43 -23.62
CA MET A 13 -50.18 33.99 -23.33
C MET A 13 -48.98 33.64 -22.44
N THR A 14 -49.23 33.35 -21.16
CA THR A 14 -49.22 31.98 -20.59
C THR A 14 -47.86 31.29 -20.76
N LEU A 15 -46.99 31.44 -19.76
CA LEU A 15 -45.78 30.62 -19.64
C LEU A 15 -46.19 29.27 -19.03
N CYS A 16 -46.28 28.23 -19.86
CA CYS A 16 -46.37 26.86 -19.38
C CYS A 16 -45.06 26.50 -18.67
N MET A 17 -45.16 26.19 -17.37
CA MET A 17 -44.14 25.39 -16.68
C MET A 17 -44.09 24.02 -17.35
N VAL A 18 -42.97 23.72 -18.02
CA VAL A 18 -42.58 22.32 -18.28
C VAL A 18 -41.63 21.97 -17.15
N ALA A 19 -42.16 21.25 -16.16
CA ALA A 19 -41.34 20.55 -15.18
C ALA A 19 -40.56 19.46 -15.93
N ALA A 20 -39.30 19.74 -16.25
CA ALA A 20 -38.34 18.69 -16.58
C ALA A 20 -37.96 18.00 -15.28
N GLY A 21 -38.67 16.91 -14.96
CA GLY A 21 -38.27 16.00 -13.91
C GLY A 21 -36.96 15.35 -14.30
N CYS A 22 -35.86 15.77 -13.66
CA CYS A 22 -34.63 15.00 -13.61
C CYS A 22 -34.94 13.68 -12.90
N PHE A 23 -35.13 12.61 -13.66
CA PHE A 23 -34.92 11.27 -13.15
C PHE A 23 -33.42 11.14 -12.89
N ALA A 24 -33.02 11.32 -11.62
CA ALA A 24 -31.76 10.78 -11.14
C ALA A 24 -31.87 9.26 -11.28
N ALA A 25 -31.17 8.70 -12.26
CA ALA A 25 -30.93 7.28 -12.32
C ALA A 25 -30.02 6.94 -11.14
N GLY A 26 -30.61 6.47 -10.04
CA GLY A 26 -29.86 5.85 -8.96
C GLY A 26 -29.15 4.62 -9.52
N PHE A 27 -27.83 4.60 -9.39
CA PHE A 27 -27.06 3.39 -9.61
C PHE A 27 -27.50 2.35 -8.58
N PRO A 28 -27.84 1.11 -8.97
CA PRO A 28 -28.03 0.06 -8.00
C PRO A 28 -26.66 -0.28 -7.40
N THR A 29 -26.45 0.12 -6.15
CA THR A 29 -25.43 -0.48 -5.29
C THR A 29 -25.85 -1.91 -5.02
N ALA A 30 -25.25 -2.86 -5.72
CA ALA A 30 -25.31 -4.25 -5.31
C ALA A 30 -24.37 -4.40 -4.10
N SER A 31 -24.93 -4.40 -2.89
CA SER A 31 -24.21 -4.86 -1.72
C SER A 31 -24.14 -6.39 -1.78
N ALA A 32 -22.94 -6.93 -1.97
CA ALA A 32 -22.65 -8.23 -1.40
C ALA A 32 -22.44 -7.99 0.09
N GLU A 33 -23.46 -8.28 0.91
CA GLU A 33 -23.36 -8.23 2.37
C GLU A 33 -22.53 -9.43 2.86
N GLY A 34 -21.20 -9.32 2.80
CA GLY A 34 -20.34 -9.81 3.88
C GLY A 34 -20.34 -8.76 5.00
N THR A 35 -20.08 -9.11 6.25
CA THR A 35 -20.09 -8.12 7.34
C THR A 35 -18.82 -7.29 7.31
N THR A 36 -18.76 -6.26 6.47
CA THR A 36 -17.56 -5.44 6.16
C THR A 36 -17.11 -4.48 7.28
N GLN A 37 -17.22 -4.86 8.55
CA GLN A 37 -16.91 -3.98 9.69
C GLN A 37 -16.30 -4.72 10.90
N ASP A 38 -15.86 -5.97 10.77
CA ASP A 38 -15.25 -6.73 11.87
C ASP A 38 -13.72 -6.73 11.85
N ASP A 39 -13.09 -6.16 10.83
CA ASP A 39 -11.63 -6.15 10.68
C ASP A 39 -10.92 -4.97 11.38
N TRP A 40 -11.66 -4.12 12.09
CA TRP A 40 -11.06 -3.00 12.81
C TRP A 40 -10.08 -3.47 13.89
N LEU A 41 -8.95 -2.77 13.95
CA LEU A 41 -7.84 -3.09 14.83
C LEU A 41 -7.73 -2.09 15.98
N HIS A 42 -6.97 -2.48 17.01
CA HIS A 42 -6.61 -1.60 18.10
C HIS A 42 -5.28 -1.99 18.73
N VAL A 43 -4.70 -1.04 19.46
CA VAL A 43 -3.42 -1.17 20.14
C VAL A 43 -3.62 -1.54 21.62
N GLU A 44 -2.85 -2.51 22.08
CA GLU A 44 -2.64 -2.79 23.51
C GLU A 44 -1.14 -3.04 23.78
N GLY A 45 -0.54 -2.20 24.63
CA GLY A 45 0.91 -2.24 24.87
C GLY A 45 1.68 -1.95 23.58
N ASN A 46 2.65 -2.80 23.25
CA ASN A 46 3.41 -2.73 22.00
C ASN A 46 2.88 -3.62 20.87
N LYS A 47 1.60 -4.04 20.94
CA LYS A 47 0.98 -4.97 19.99
C LYS A 47 -0.33 -4.43 19.42
N ILE A 48 -0.75 -5.01 18.29
CA ILE A 48 -2.01 -4.71 17.61
C ILE A 48 -2.89 -5.96 17.65
N TYR A 49 -4.18 -5.76 17.91
CA TYR A 49 -5.19 -6.80 18.08
C TYR A 49 -6.44 -6.51 17.26
N ASP A 50 -7.09 -7.56 16.80
CA ASP A 50 -8.45 -7.50 16.24
C ASP A 50 -9.51 -7.22 17.33
N ALA A 51 -10.77 -7.04 16.93
CA ALA A 51 -11.87 -6.82 17.88
C ALA A 51 -12.15 -8.01 18.82
N SER A 52 -11.67 -9.21 18.48
CA SER A 52 -11.82 -10.44 19.27
C SER A 52 -10.67 -10.66 20.27
N GLY A 53 -9.61 -9.85 20.20
CA GLY A 53 -8.43 -9.92 21.06
C GLY A 53 -7.34 -10.86 20.54
N ASN A 54 -7.34 -11.23 19.26
CA ASN A 54 -6.25 -11.96 18.64
C ASN A 54 -5.16 -10.98 18.17
N GLU A 55 -3.89 -11.29 18.46
CA GLU A 55 -2.77 -10.50 17.96
C GLU A 55 -2.69 -10.65 16.43
N VAL A 56 -2.51 -9.54 15.73
CA VAL A 56 -2.36 -9.51 14.27
C VAL A 56 -0.93 -9.13 13.87
N TRP A 57 -0.54 -9.43 12.63
CA TRP A 57 0.73 -8.97 12.07
C TRP A 57 0.55 -8.38 10.67
N LEU A 58 0.60 -7.04 10.60
CA LEU A 58 0.62 -6.31 9.34
C LEU A 58 2.00 -6.49 8.67
N THR A 59 2.04 -7.25 7.59
CA THR A 59 3.26 -7.54 6.80
C THR A 59 2.97 -7.20 5.34
N GLY A 60 3.44 -6.03 4.91
CA GLY A 60 3.00 -5.41 3.66
C GLY A 60 4.13 -4.91 2.77
N CYS A 61 3.74 -4.18 1.73
CA CYS A 61 4.64 -3.48 0.83
C CYS A 61 4.10 -2.11 0.45
N ASN A 62 4.98 -1.24 -0.06
CA ASN A 62 4.62 0.08 -0.54
C ASN A 62 4.38 0.02 -2.05
N TRP A 63 3.28 0.60 -2.53
CA TRP A 63 3.06 0.80 -3.97
C TRP A 63 2.79 2.27 -4.27
N PHE A 64 3.80 2.98 -4.76
CA PHE A 64 3.70 4.41 -5.07
C PHE A 64 3.20 4.65 -6.50
N GLY A 65 2.78 5.89 -6.76
CA GLY A 65 2.28 6.33 -8.08
C GLY A 65 1.39 7.57 -8.00
N TYR A 66 0.50 7.57 -7.00
CA TYR A 66 -0.43 8.67 -6.74
C TYR A 66 0.30 9.95 -6.32
N ASN A 67 1.24 9.87 -5.37
CA ASN A 67 2.08 10.98 -4.93
C ASN A 67 2.98 11.57 -6.04
N VAL A 68 3.44 10.76 -7.00
CA VAL A 68 4.41 11.18 -8.02
C VAL A 68 3.79 11.76 -9.30
N GLY A 69 2.46 11.87 -9.35
CA GLY A 69 1.72 12.49 -10.46
C GLY A 69 1.29 11.53 -11.58
N SER A 70 1.37 10.22 -11.36
CA SER A 70 0.78 9.25 -12.29
C SER A 70 -0.75 9.18 -12.15
N GLN A 71 -1.30 9.67 -11.03
CA GLN A 71 -2.74 9.64 -10.68
C GLN A 71 -3.38 8.24 -10.66
N VAL A 72 -2.53 7.23 -10.66
CA VAL A 72 -2.79 5.80 -10.49
C VAL A 72 -1.48 5.22 -9.95
N PHE A 73 -1.51 4.00 -9.43
CA PHE A 73 -0.31 3.25 -9.15
C PHE A 73 0.64 3.18 -10.35
N ASP A 74 1.93 3.31 -10.10
CA ASP A 74 2.92 3.17 -11.15
C ASP A 74 2.93 1.72 -11.67
N GLY A 75 3.20 1.55 -12.97
CA GLY A 75 3.16 0.25 -13.66
C GLY A 75 1.85 -0.07 -14.36
N VAL A 76 0.74 0.64 -14.07
CA VAL A 76 -0.58 0.40 -14.70
C VAL A 76 -0.63 0.80 -16.20
N TRP A 77 0.38 1.52 -16.68
CA TRP A 77 0.60 1.73 -18.11
C TRP A 77 1.18 0.48 -18.81
N SER A 78 1.80 -0.43 -18.06
CA SER A 78 2.44 -1.65 -18.58
C SER A 78 1.62 -2.89 -18.29
N GLN A 79 1.22 -3.09 -17.04
CA GLN A 79 0.53 -4.30 -16.56
C GLN A 79 -0.91 -4.01 -16.14
N ASN A 80 -1.68 -5.09 -15.94
CA ASN A 80 -3.03 -5.00 -15.41
C ASN A 80 -2.99 -4.77 -13.89
N MET A 81 -3.68 -3.72 -13.39
CA MET A 81 -3.69 -3.32 -11.99
C MET A 81 -4.29 -4.40 -11.07
N HIS A 82 -5.40 -5.02 -11.49
CA HIS A 82 -6.03 -6.09 -10.72
C HIS A 82 -5.10 -7.31 -10.60
N SER A 83 -4.45 -7.70 -11.69
CA SER A 83 -3.45 -8.78 -11.69
C SER A 83 -2.26 -8.49 -10.76
N MET A 84 -1.75 -7.25 -10.76
CA MET A 84 -0.66 -6.88 -9.84
C MET A 84 -1.10 -6.92 -8.37
N LEU A 85 -2.32 -6.48 -8.03
CA LEU A 85 -2.87 -6.62 -6.67
C LEU A 85 -3.01 -8.09 -6.26
N GLN A 86 -3.50 -8.94 -7.17
CA GLN A 86 -3.60 -10.37 -6.93
C GLN A 86 -2.23 -10.99 -6.68
N GLN A 87 -1.22 -10.61 -7.48
CA GLN A 87 0.15 -11.07 -7.28
C GLN A 87 0.70 -10.63 -5.93
N ILE A 88 0.47 -9.39 -5.49
CA ILE A 88 0.87 -8.93 -4.16
C ILE A 88 0.27 -9.82 -3.06
N ALA A 89 -1.04 -10.15 -3.16
CA ALA A 89 -1.69 -11.06 -2.21
C ALA A 89 -1.13 -12.49 -2.27
N ASP A 90 -0.93 -13.02 -3.48
CA ASP A 90 -0.41 -14.38 -3.70
C ASP A 90 1.03 -14.56 -3.19
N HIS A 91 1.77 -13.45 -3.07
CA HIS A 91 3.10 -13.38 -2.46
C HIS A 91 3.07 -13.09 -0.96
N GLY A 92 1.89 -13.07 -0.34
CA GLY A 92 1.74 -13.04 1.12
C GLY A 92 1.75 -11.66 1.77
N PHE A 93 1.66 -10.59 1.00
CA PHE A 93 1.55 -9.24 1.53
C PHE A 93 0.09 -8.94 1.88
N ASN A 94 -0.22 -8.87 3.17
CA ASN A 94 -1.59 -8.63 3.67
C ASN A 94 -1.94 -7.15 3.81
N PHE A 95 -0.96 -6.27 3.63
CA PHE A 95 -1.09 -4.84 3.85
C PHE A 95 -0.42 -4.03 2.73
N LEU A 96 -1.05 -2.94 2.30
CA LEU A 96 -0.54 -2.07 1.24
C LEU A 96 -0.44 -0.62 1.74
N ARG A 97 0.79 -0.09 1.87
CA ARG A 97 1.05 1.34 2.12
C ARG A 97 1.03 2.08 0.79
N VAL A 98 0.17 3.09 0.68
CA VAL A 98 -0.04 3.84 -0.57
C VAL A 98 0.34 5.31 -0.40
N PRO A 99 1.52 5.70 -0.93
CA PRO A 99 1.92 7.10 -1.01
C PRO A 99 0.96 7.99 -1.83
N MET A 100 0.44 9.01 -1.18
CA MET A 100 -0.47 10.05 -1.71
C MET A 100 0.06 11.45 -1.43
N SER A 101 -0.64 12.48 -1.90
CA SER A 101 -0.34 13.87 -1.57
C SER A 101 -1.56 14.58 -0.99
N THR A 102 -1.33 15.65 -0.22
CA THR A 102 -2.44 16.52 0.24
C THR A 102 -3.21 17.11 -0.93
N GLU A 103 -2.50 17.54 -1.98
CA GLU A 103 -3.08 18.03 -3.22
C GLU A 103 -4.06 17.04 -3.82
N LEU A 104 -3.67 15.77 -3.98
CA LEU A 104 -4.51 14.74 -4.56
C LEU A 104 -5.78 14.48 -3.73
N LEU A 105 -5.63 14.38 -2.39
CA LEU A 105 -6.79 14.20 -1.50
C LEU A 105 -7.78 15.36 -1.63
N LEU A 106 -7.29 16.60 -1.75
CA LEU A 106 -8.15 17.76 -1.94
C LEU A 106 -8.79 17.82 -3.33
N GLN A 107 -8.08 17.39 -4.38
CA GLN A 107 -8.64 17.24 -5.72
C GLN A 107 -9.80 16.25 -5.72
N TRP A 108 -9.62 15.07 -5.12
CA TRP A 108 -10.66 14.06 -4.96
C TRP A 108 -11.85 14.58 -4.15
N LYS A 109 -11.58 15.19 -3.00
CA LYS A 109 -12.60 15.82 -2.15
C LYS A 109 -13.45 16.84 -2.89
N ASN A 110 -12.82 17.68 -3.72
CA ASN A 110 -13.48 18.79 -4.38
C ASN A 110 -14.08 18.41 -5.75
N GLY A 111 -13.83 17.20 -6.25
CA GLY A 111 -14.18 16.81 -7.61
C GLY A 111 -13.47 17.67 -8.66
N ASP A 112 -12.24 18.09 -8.37
CA ASP A 112 -11.41 18.97 -9.19
C ASP A 112 -10.17 18.19 -9.67
N PRO A 113 -10.30 17.36 -10.72
CA PRO A 113 -9.21 16.49 -11.18
C PRO A 113 -8.01 17.30 -11.67
N ASP A 114 -6.81 16.76 -11.46
CA ASP A 114 -5.63 17.24 -12.17
C ASP A 114 -5.86 17.13 -13.70
N PRO A 115 -5.46 18.15 -14.49
CA PRO A 115 -5.65 18.14 -15.94
C PRO A 115 -4.94 16.99 -16.67
N ALA A 116 -3.87 16.42 -16.10
CA ALA A 116 -3.23 15.24 -16.63
C ALA A 116 -4.18 14.04 -16.54
N THR A 117 -4.20 13.19 -17.56
CA THR A 117 -4.97 11.95 -17.51
C THR A 117 -4.20 10.92 -16.68
N PRO A 118 -4.86 10.10 -15.83
CA PRO A 118 -4.20 8.99 -15.16
C PRO A 118 -3.44 8.10 -16.14
N LYS A 119 -2.23 7.67 -15.77
CA LYS A 119 -1.32 6.89 -16.63
C LYS A 119 -1.75 5.42 -16.73
N VAL A 120 -2.89 5.19 -17.37
CA VAL A 120 -3.49 3.87 -17.57
C VAL A 120 -3.39 3.45 -19.03
N ASN A 121 -2.95 2.21 -19.27
CA ASN A 121 -3.13 1.57 -20.56
C ASN A 121 -4.46 0.80 -20.57
N THR A 122 -5.49 1.38 -21.20
CA THR A 122 -6.85 0.80 -21.24
C THR A 122 -7.00 -0.38 -22.19
N TYR A 123 -5.96 -0.79 -22.91
CA TYR A 123 -5.95 -2.10 -23.59
C TYR A 123 -5.61 -3.24 -22.63
N SER A 124 -4.67 -3.00 -21.71
CA SER A 124 -4.34 -3.95 -20.63
C SER A 124 -5.28 -3.85 -19.43
N ASN A 125 -5.95 -2.69 -19.27
CA ASN A 125 -6.88 -2.38 -18.18
C ASN A 125 -8.23 -1.85 -18.71
N PRO A 126 -8.97 -2.61 -19.53
CA PRO A 126 -10.26 -2.17 -20.08
C PRO A 126 -11.28 -1.80 -18.99
N GLU A 127 -11.22 -2.43 -17.83
CA GLU A 127 -12.06 -2.18 -16.66
C GLU A 127 -11.77 -0.84 -15.94
N LEU A 128 -10.62 -0.22 -16.24
CA LEU A 128 -10.29 1.14 -15.81
C LEU A 128 -10.69 2.21 -16.83
N SER A 129 -11.44 1.83 -17.86
CA SER A 129 -12.16 2.78 -18.71
C SER A 129 -13.59 3.02 -18.22
N VAL A 130 -14.15 4.19 -18.52
CA VAL A 130 -15.53 4.57 -18.19
C VAL A 130 -16.52 3.59 -18.82
N GLU A 131 -16.24 3.11 -20.03
CA GLU A 131 -17.10 2.22 -20.78
C GLU A 131 -16.87 0.73 -20.46
N GLY A 132 -15.77 0.38 -19.78
CA GLY A 132 -15.39 -0.99 -19.49
C GLY A 132 -14.93 -1.78 -20.74
N VAL A 133 -14.29 -1.10 -21.70
CA VAL A 133 -13.85 -1.69 -22.98
C VAL A 133 -12.39 -1.35 -23.30
N GLU A 134 -11.77 -2.20 -24.12
CA GLU A 134 -10.40 -1.97 -24.60
C GLU A 134 -10.29 -0.64 -25.35
N GLY A 135 -9.30 0.17 -24.97
CA GLY A 135 -9.06 1.48 -25.59
C GLY A 135 -10.11 2.54 -25.27
N GLY A 136 -10.95 2.33 -24.24
CA GLY A 136 -11.95 3.28 -23.77
C GLY A 136 -11.36 4.52 -23.07
N THR A 137 -12.24 5.39 -22.60
CA THR A 137 -11.89 6.64 -21.91
C THR A 137 -11.41 6.32 -20.49
N VAL A 138 -10.21 6.76 -20.11
CA VAL A 138 -9.67 6.52 -18.76
C VAL A 138 -10.59 7.10 -17.68
N LYS A 139 -10.87 6.32 -16.63
CA LYS A 139 -11.63 6.76 -15.44
C LYS A 139 -10.93 7.91 -14.72
N TYR A 140 -11.68 8.67 -13.91
CA TYR A 140 -11.08 9.63 -13.00
C TYR A 140 -10.21 8.92 -11.96
N SER A 141 -9.11 9.54 -11.52
CA SER A 141 -8.19 9.01 -10.52
C SER A 141 -8.88 8.46 -9.27
N PHE A 142 -9.89 9.16 -8.73
CA PHE A 142 -10.60 8.67 -7.55
C PHE A 142 -11.49 7.45 -7.85
N ASP A 143 -12.05 7.34 -9.05
CA ASP A 143 -12.80 6.14 -9.46
C ASP A 143 -11.85 4.94 -9.63
N ILE A 144 -10.62 5.18 -10.10
CA ILE A 144 -9.56 4.16 -10.19
C ILE A 144 -9.11 3.73 -8.79
N TRP A 145 -8.90 4.69 -7.88
CA TRP A 145 -8.59 4.41 -6.48
C TRP A 145 -9.67 3.55 -5.81
N ASN A 146 -10.95 3.92 -5.96
CA ASN A 146 -12.06 3.11 -5.43
C ASN A 146 -12.10 1.72 -6.05
N GLN A 147 -11.76 1.56 -7.33
CA GLN A 147 -11.64 0.25 -7.95
C GLN A 147 -10.48 -0.57 -7.35
N ALA A 148 -9.35 0.06 -7.03
CA ALA A 148 -8.25 -0.60 -6.34
C ALA A 148 -8.63 -1.04 -4.92
N VAL A 149 -9.34 -0.21 -4.16
CA VAL A 149 -9.86 -0.59 -2.83
C VAL A 149 -10.74 -1.84 -2.93
N GLN A 150 -11.66 -1.89 -3.90
CA GLN A 150 -12.48 -3.09 -4.12
C GLN A 150 -11.65 -4.33 -4.48
N TRP A 151 -10.61 -4.20 -5.30
CA TRP A 151 -9.75 -5.34 -5.64
C TRP A 151 -8.84 -5.79 -4.49
N CYS A 152 -8.38 -4.86 -3.65
CA CYS A 152 -7.69 -5.24 -2.41
C CYS A 152 -8.61 -6.05 -1.50
N LYS A 153 -9.88 -5.62 -1.36
CA LYS A 153 -10.90 -6.37 -0.62
C LYS A 153 -11.14 -7.77 -1.19
N GLU A 154 -11.27 -7.89 -2.51
CA GLU A 154 -11.40 -9.18 -3.19
C GLU A 154 -10.20 -10.11 -2.95
N ALA A 155 -9.00 -9.53 -2.79
CA ALA A 155 -7.75 -10.26 -2.58
C ALA A 155 -7.38 -10.48 -1.10
N GLY A 156 -8.16 -9.97 -0.14
CA GLY A 156 -7.85 -10.02 1.30
C GLY A 156 -6.74 -9.07 1.76
N ILE A 157 -6.40 -8.06 0.95
CA ILE A 157 -5.41 -7.02 1.26
C ILE A 157 -6.09 -5.85 2.00
N LYS A 158 -5.49 -5.40 3.09
CA LYS A 158 -5.86 -4.16 3.78
C LYS A 158 -4.92 -3.00 3.42
N ILE A 159 -5.37 -1.77 3.60
CA ILE A 159 -4.71 -0.58 3.06
C ILE A 159 -4.42 0.45 4.15
N MET A 160 -3.28 1.12 3.99
CA MET A 160 -2.95 2.41 4.59
C MET A 160 -2.68 3.43 3.50
N ILE A 161 -3.27 4.62 3.60
CA ILE A 161 -2.78 5.77 2.83
C ILE A 161 -1.67 6.48 3.61
N ASP A 162 -0.72 7.05 2.89
CA ASP A 162 0.39 7.83 3.43
C ASP A 162 0.40 9.21 2.77
N VAL A 163 0.37 10.29 3.53
CA VAL A 163 0.62 11.63 2.96
C VAL A 163 2.12 11.79 2.74
N HIS A 164 2.53 11.35 1.56
CA HIS A 164 3.92 11.31 1.15
C HIS A 164 4.51 12.70 0.86
N SER A 165 3.65 13.65 0.50
CA SER A 165 4.02 15.04 0.24
C SER A 165 2.80 15.97 0.30
N ALA A 166 3.04 17.28 0.42
CA ALA A 166 1.97 18.27 0.31
C ALA A 166 1.47 18.37 -1.14
N GLU A 167 2.35 18.71 -2.08
CA GLU A 167 2.09 18.71 -3.52
C GLU A 167 2.27 17.32 -4.13
N THR A 168 1.53 17.03 -5.20
CA THR A 168 1.81 15.90 -6.08
C THR A 168 3.08 16.19 -6.89
N ALA A 169 4.17 15.48 -6.62
CA ALA A 169 5.44 15.66 -7.30
C ALA A 169 6.32 14.42 -7.22
N SER A 170 7.06 14.10 -8.29
CA SER A 170 7.95 12.93 -8.31
C SER A 170 9.07 12.97 -7.25
N ALA A 171 9.45 14.17 -6.80
CA ALA A 171 10.41 14.38 -5.70
C ALA A 171 9.74 15.02 -4.48
N GLY A 172 8.43 14.82 -4.30
CA GLY A 172 7.65 15.44 -3.22
C GLY A 172 8.10 15.00 -1.82
N HIS A 173 8.68 13.80 -1.69
CA HIS A 173 9.21 13.28 -0.42
C HIS A 173 10.35 14.15 0.15
N GLN A 174 11.02 14.97 -0.68
CA GLN A 174 12.06 15.92 -0.25
C GLN A 174 11.49 17.13 0.52
N ILE A 175 10.17 17.23 0.67
CA ILE A 175 9.54 18.30 1.44
C ILE A 175 9.52 17.91 2.93
N HIS A 176 10.28 18.67 3.70
CA HIS A 176 10.53 18.44 5.13
C HIS A 176 9.25 18.37 5.97
N LEU A 177 8.28 19.24 5.66
CA LEU A 177 7.08 19.48 6.47
C LEU A 177 5.81 19.07 5.73
N TRP A 178 4.71 18.90 6.46
CA TRP A 178 3.37 18.57 5.93
C TRP A 178 2.67 19.77 5.27
N TYR A 179 3.36 20.89 5.11
CA TYR A 179 2.84 22.12 4.51
C TYR A 179 3.91 22.83 3.70
N THR A 180 3.44 23.66 2.78
CA THR A 180 4.25 24.54 1.93
C THR A 180 3.60 25.93 1.86
N ASP A 181 4.07 26.77 0.94
CA ASP A 181 3.40 28.03 0.60
C ASP A 181 2.10 27.83 -0.20
N LYS A 182 1.85 26.63 -0.73
CA LYS A 182 0.64 26.28 -1.49
C LYS A 182 -0.41 25.55 -0.66
N PHE A 183 0.03 24.63 0.20
CA PHE A 183 -0.85 23.81 1.04
C PHE A 183 -0.51 24.04 2.51
N SER A 184 -1.51 24.43 3.29
CA SER A 184 -1.36 24.69 4.72
C SER A 184 -1.53 23.42 5.57
N THR A 185 -1.17 23.49 6.85
CA THR A 185 -1.52 22.44 7.83
C THR A 185 -3.04 22.16 7.88
N GLU A 186 -3.87 23.18 7.65
CA GLU A 186 -5.33 23.02 7.60
C GLU A 186 -5.77 22.25 6.37
N ASP A 187 -5.15 22.48 5.22
CA ASP A 187 -5.41 21.77 3.97
C ASP A 187 -5.07 20.28 4.11
N TRP A 188 -3.90 19.99 4.68
CA TRP A 188 -3.46 18.64 5.02
C TRP A 188 -4.45 17.91 5.94
N CYS A 189 -4.81 18.53 7.06
CA CYS A 189 -5.80 17.96 7.98
C CYS A 189 -7.17 17.76 7.32
N THR A 190 -7.60 18.71 6.48
CA THR A 190 -8.89 18.65 5.77
C THR A 190 -8.93 17.51 4.76
N GLY A 191 -7.83 17.26 4.05
CA GLY A 191 -7.71 16.14 3.12
C GLY A 191 -7.84 14.79 3.83
N LEU A 192 -7.10 14.62 4.93
CA LEU A 192 -7.13 13.40 5.74
C LEU A 192 -8.48 13.17 6.45
N GLU A 193 -9.09 14.22 7.01
CA GLU A 193 -10.40 14.16 7.65
C GLU A 193 -11.49 13.75 6.65
N TRP A 194 -11.44 14.27 5.42
CA TRP A 194 -12.36 13.86 4.36
C TRP A 194 -12.17 12.40 3.95
N PHE A 195 -10.90 11.96 3.79
CA PHE A 195 -10.62 10.57 3.44
C PHE A 195 -11.12 9.62 4.53
N ALA A 196 -10.87 9.95 5.80
CA ALA A 196 -11.36 9.20 6.95
C ALA A 196 -12.90 9.12 6.99
N ASP A 197 -13.61 10.20 6.67
CA ASP A 197 -15.09 10.20 6.61
C ASP A 197 -15.62 9.33 5.46
N TYR A 198 -14.97 9.41 4.29
CA TYR A 198 -15.39 8.68 3.10
C TYR A 198 -15.30 7.16 3.29
N TYR A 199 -14.22 6.68 3.93
CA TYR A 199 -13.96 5.25 4.14
C TYR A 199 -14.34 4.72 5.53
N LYS A 200 -15.09 5.48 6.34
CA LYS A 200 -15.38 5.07 7.74
C LYS A 200 -16.18 3.78 7.91
N ASP A 201 -16.87 3.36 6.85
CA ASP A 201 -17.68 2.15 6.81
C ASP A 201 -17.03 1.03 5.95
N ASP A 202 -15.77 1.21 5.53
CA ASP A 202 -15.00 0.25 4.72
C ASP A 202 -13.66 -0.08 5.41
N ASP A 203 -13.64 -1.19 6.14
CA ASP A 203 -12.49 -1.71 6.87
C ASP A 203 -11.40 -2.31 5.94
N THR A 204 -11.53 -2.16 4.62
CA THR A 204 -10.39 -2.33 3.70
C THR A 204 -9.32 -1.27 3.97
N ILE A 205 -9.73 -0.06 4.40
CA ILE A 205 -8.82 1.00 4.87
C ILE A 205 -8.69 0.87 6.39
N LEU A 206 -7.57 0.33 6.87
CA LEU A 206 -7.34 0.16 8.31
C LEU A 206 -6.54 1.31 8.94
N ALA A 207 -5.81 2.08 8.14
CA ALA A 207 -4.88 3.04 8.69
C ALA A 207 -4.63 4.28 7.83
N ILE A 208 -4.09 5.31 8.49
CA ILE A 208 -3.56 6.52 7.87
C ILE A 208 -2.18 6.80 8.45
N ASP A 209 -1.18 6.89 7.57
CA ASP A 209 0.11 7.50 7.86
C ASP A 209 0.03 9.00 7.63
N LEU A 210 0.22 9.75 8.71
CA LEU A 210 -0.12 11.17 8.75
C LEU A 210 0.76 11.98 7.81
N LYS A 211 2.06 11.69 7.76
CA LYS A 211 3.03 12.35 6.87
C LYS A 211 4.29 11.51 6.77
N ASN A 212 4.67 11.15 5.55
CA ASN A 212 5.95 10.55 5.24
C ASN A 212 7.10 11.42 5.68
N GLU A 213 8.01 10.88 6.47
CA GLU A 213 9.33 11.38 6.78
C GLU A 213 9.35 12.88 7.11
N PRO A 214 8.80 13.33 8.25
CA PRO A 214 9.16 14.65 8.78
C PRO A 214 10.70 14.73 8.92
N HIS A 215 11.32 15.75 8.33
CA HIS A 215 12.79 15.86 8.32
C HIS A 215 13.27 17.31 8.25
N GLY A 216 14.54 17.51 7.94
CA GLY A 216 15.24 18.79 7.94
C GLY A 216 16.21 18.89 9.11
N THR A 217 17.25 19.71 8.93
CA THR A 217 18.30 19.93 9.93
C THR A 217 18.42 21.39 10.31
N ALA A 218 19.25 21.69 11.32
CA ALA A 218 19.52 23.06 11.76
C ALA A 218 20.27 23.92 10.72
N ASP A 219 20.61 23.37 9.54
CA ASP A 219 21.04 24.18 8.39
C ASP A 219 19.88 24.99 7.78
N GLU A 220 18.63 24.53 7.94
CA GLU A 220 17.40 25.18 7.46
C GLU A 220 16.36 25.28 8.59
N PRO A 221 16.63 26.08 9.65
CA PRO A 221 15.87 26.04 10.90
C PRO A 221 14.38 26.38 10.76
N ASP A 222 14.01 27.19 9.76
CA ASP A 222 12.61 27.58 9.51
C ASP A 222 11.75 26.44 8.96
N ILE A 223 12.37 25.41 8.38
CA ILE A 223 11.70 24.25 7.77
C ILE A 223 12.22 22.92 8.33
N MET A 224 12.90 22.93 9.47
CA MET A 224 13.32 21.73 10.19
C MET A 224 12.13 21.18 10.98
N ALA A 225 11.70 19.94 10.70
CA ALA A 225 10.70 19.26 11.51
C ALA A 225 11.25 19.03 12.92
N LYS A 226 10.49 19.43 13.94
CA LYS A 226 10.94 19.33 15.32
C LYS A 226 9.96 18.61 16.23
N TRP A 227 10.46 18.11 17.35
CA TRP A 227 9.68 17.37 18.35
C TRP A 227 9.90 17.96 19.74
N ASP A 228 8.98 18.78 20.22
CA ASP A 228 8.99 19.31 21.60
C ASP A 228 7.57 19.71 22.05
N ASN A 229 7.45 20.39 23.19
CA ASN A 229 6.17 20.84 23.74
C ASN A 229 5.71 22.24 23.27
N THR A 230 6.37 22.85 22.28
CA THR A 230 5.88 24.12 21.73
C THR A 230 4.71 23.90 20.75
N THR A 231 4.13 25.00 20.28
CA THR A 231 3.08 25.00 19.25
C THR A 231 3.59 25.67 17.96
N ASP A 232 4.89 25.57 17.70
CA ASP A 232 5.50 26.17 16.51
C ASP A 232 4.99 25.47 15.25
N ALA A 233 4.96 26.19 14.14
CA ALA A 233 4.38 25.68 12.90
C ALA A 233 5.08 24.42 12.38
N ASN A 234 6.39 24.28 12.59
CA ASN A 234 7.20 23.12 12.20
C ASN A 234 7.31 22.03 13.28
N ASN A 235 6.56 22.13 14.38
CA ASN A 235 6.54 21.09 15.41
C ASN A 235 5.68 19.90 14.97
N TRP A 236 6.34 18.80 14.63
CA TRP A 236 5.70 17.57 14.15
C TRP A 236 4.80 16.95 15.20
N LYS A 237 5.25 16.81 16.45
CA LYS A 237 4.42 16.27 17.55
C LYS A 237 3.10 17.03 17.67
N TYR A 238 3.16 18.37 17.68
CA TYR A 238 1.98 19.22 17.80
C TYR A 238 1.02 19.07 16.61
N ALA A 239 1.55 19.02 15.40
CA ALA A 239 0.76 18.84 14.19
C ALA A 239 0.15 17.44 14.07
N ALA A 240 0.91 16.39 14.41
CA ALA A 240 0.43 15.02 14.45
C ALA A 240 -0.70 14.86 15.46
N GLU A 241 -0.58 15.45 16.66
CA GLU A 241 -1.66 15.47 17.66
C GLU A 241 -2.91 16.15 17.12
N ILE A 242 -2.79 17.31 16.45
CA ILE A 242 -3.94 18.00 15.84
C ILE A 242 -4.62 17.11 14.80
N CYS A 243 -3.84 16.57 13.86
CA CYS A 243 -4.39 15.84 12.73
C CYS A 243 -5.00 14.49 13.16
N ALA A 244 -4.28 13.72 13.98
CA ALA A 244 -4.78 12.47 14.56
C ALA A 244 -6.12 12.68 15.29
N ASN A 245 -6.22 13.74 16.10
CA ASN A 245 -7.44 14.07 16.81
C ASN A 245 -8.61 14.46 15.89
N ARG A 246 -8.36 14.95 14.66
CA ARG A 246 -9.40 15.26 13.67
C ARG A 246 -9.83 14.02 12.93
N VAL A 247 -8.88 13.22 12.46
CA VAL A 247 -9.13 11.94 11.81
C VAL A 247 -9.95 11.03 12.73
N LEU A 248 -9.53 10.86 13.99
CA LEU A 248 -10.19 9.95 14.93
C LEU A 248 -11.53 10.47 15.49
N ASP A 249 -11.81 11.77 15.38
CA ASP A 249 -13.16 12.30 15.67
C ASP A 249 -14.18 11.86 14.62
N VAL A 250 -13.72 11.61 13.40
CA VAL A 250 -14.54 11.20 12.26
C VAL A 250 -14.61 9.68 12.17
N ASN A 251 -13.45 9.00 12.23
CA ASN A 251 -13.35 7.56 12.22
C ASN A 251 -12.45 7.08 13.39
N PRO A 252 -13.04 6.68 14.53
CA PRO A 252 -12.28 6.26 15.71
C PRO A 252 -11.65 4.86 15.59
N ASN A 253 -11.88 4.15 14.48
CA ASN A 253 -11.40 2.79 14.27
C ASN A 253 -10.10 2.71 13.45
N LEU A 254 -9.68 3.80 12.80
CA LEU A 254 -8.42 3.82 12.05
C LEU A 254 -7.23 3.76 12.99
N LEU A 255 -6.23 2.97 12.64
CA LEU A 255 -4.88 3.13 13.15
C LEU A 255 -4.26 4.41 12.56
N ILE A 256 -3.52 5.14 13.38
CA ILE A 256 -2.82 6.37 13.03
C ILE A 256 -1.33 6.13 13.17
N MET A 257 -0.64 6.15 12.04
CA MET A 257 0.80 6.01 11.97
C MET A 257 1.43 7.39 12.14
N ILE A 258 2.36 7.47 13.09
CA ILE A 258 3.13 8.66 13.39
C ILE A 258 4.60 8.32 13.20
N GLU A 259 5.20 8.87 12.15
CA GLU A 259 6.64 8.78 11.91
C GLU A 259 7.44 9.70 12.85
N GLY A 260 8.76 9.58 12.82
CA GLY A 260 9.71 10.38 13.60
C GLY A 260 10.12 11.67 12.89
N VAL A 261 11.14 12.35 13.42
CA VAL A 261 11.84 13.45 12.71
C VAL A 261 13.22 12.98 12.23
N GLU A 262 14.02 13.84 11.60
CA GLU A 262 15.42 13.50 11.22
C GLU A 262 16.40 13.69 12.38
N VAL A 263 16.21 14.75 13.17
CA VAL A 263 17.18 15.20 14.18
C VAL A 263 16.54 15.46 15.52
N TYR A 264 17.31 15.34 16.61
CA TYR A 264 16.89 15.76 17.94
C TYR A 264 18.05 16.39 18.71
N PRO A 265 17.86 17.55 19.40
CA PRO A 265 18.95 18.18 20.15
C PRO A 265 19.60 17.23 21.16
N MET A 266 20.93 17.22 21.21
CA MET A 266 21.67 16.48 22.23
C MET A 266 21.47 17.10 23.63
N GLU A 267 21.79 16.35 24.68
CA GLU A 267 21.59 16.78 26.06
C GLU A 267 22.31 18.11 26.35
N GLY A 268 21.56 19.09 26.86
CA GLY A 268 22.07 20.42 27.19
C GLY A 268 21.99 21.44 26.05
N TYR A 269 21.49 21.05 24.88
CA TYR A 269 21.20 21.92 23.74
C TYR A 269 19.70 21.98 23.44
N ASP A 270 19.32 22.92 22.57
CA ASP A 270 17.94 23.09 22.09
C ASP A 270 17.93 23.32 20.58
N TRP A 271 16.73 23.45 20.01
CA TRP A 271 16.49 23.66 18.58
C TRP A 271 17.08 24.97 18.01
N THR A 272 17.74 25.80 18.82
CA THR A 272 18.45 27.02 18.37
C THR A 272 19.95 26.79 18.16
N ALA A 273 20.48 25.62 18.56
CA ALA A 273 21.87 25.26 18.31
C ALA A 273 22.14 25.14 16.80
N PRO A 274 23.33 25.54 16.32
CA PRO A 274 23.72 25.28 14.93
C PRO A 274 23.86 23.78 14.71
N ARG A 275 23.82 23.31 13.46
CA ARG A 275 24.04 21.88 13.17
C ARG A 275 25.42 21.41 13.64
N ILE A 276 26.46 22.17 13.28
CA ILE A 276 27.86 21.88 13.63
C ILE A 276 28.65 23.17 13.88
N ASP A 277 29.53 23.15 14.88
CA ASP A 277 30.59 24.14 15.03
C ASP A 277 31.84 23.67 14.29
N TYR A 278 32.06 24.20 13.09
CA TYR A 278 33.22 23.86 12.25
C TYR A 278 34.59 24.23 12.85
N THR A 279 34.65 25.02 13.92
CA THR A 279 35.93 25.34 14.58
C THR A 279 36.39 24.23 15.52
N THR A 280 35.45 23.46 16.06
CA THR A 280 35.70 22.35 16.99
C THR A 280 35.26 20.99 16.45
N MET A 281 34.53 20.98 15.33
CA MET A 281 33.80 19.84 14.77
C MET A 281 32.77 19.25 15.75
N THR A 282 32.20 20.09 16.61
CA THR A 282 31.15 19.67 17.57
C THR A 282 29.79 19.68 16.89
N GLU A 283 29.09 18.55 16.92
CA GLU A 283 27.68 18.44 16.53
C GLU A 283 26.77 18.62 17.76
N TYR A 284 25.55 19.12 17.52
CA TYR A 284 24.62 19.49 18.60
C TYR A 284 23.30 18.73 18.55
N TYR A 285 23.14 17.84 17.57
CA TYR A 285 21.93 17.05 17.35
C TYR A 285 22.30 15.58 17.18
N HIS A 286 21.49 14.70 17.73
CA HIS A 286 21.41 13.34 17.24
C HIS A 286 20.82 13.36 15.83
N HIS A 287 21.34 12.51 14.96
CA HIS A 287 20.91 12.37 13.58
C HIS A 287 20.58 10.91 13.28
N THR A 288 19.52 10.67 12.52
CA THR A 288 19.18 9.34 11.98
C THR A 288 18.45 9.50 10.63
N TRP A 289 17.80 8.45 10.14
CA TRP A 289 16.98 8.49 8.94
C TRP A 289 15.83 9.49 9.10
N TRP A 290 15.39 10.04 7.97
CA TRP A 290 14.16 10.83 7.92
C TRP A 290 12.99 9.97 8.42
N GLY A 291 12.09 10.54 9.22
CA GLY A 291 11.00 9.76 9.81
C GLY A 291 11.39 8.76 10.91
N ALA A 292 12.66 8.73 11.38
CA ALA A 292 13.11 7.67 12.30
C ALA A 292 13.52 8.14 13.71
N CYS A 293 13.66 9.45 13.94
CA CYS A 293 14.05 9.96 15.24
C CYS A 293 12.82 10.20 16.14
N PHE A 294 12.63 9.32 17.12
CA PHE A 294 11.62 9.45 18.17
C PHE A 294 12.22 9.75 19.55
N ARG A 295 13.48 10.22 19.63
CA ARG A 295 14.11 10.58 20.91
C ARG A 295 13.24 11.52 21.75
N GLY A 296 12.54 12.45 21.09
CA GLY A 296 11.59 13.36 21.71
C GLY A 296 10.36 12.70 22.34
N GLN A 297 9.96 11.50 21.93
CA GLN A 297 8.81 10.77 22.49
C GLN A 297 9.02 10.38 23.97
N ARG A 298 10.27 10.23 24.43
CA ARG A 298 10.58 9.94 25.85
C ARG A 298 10.21 11.11 26.77
N GLU A 299 10.50 12.33 26.34
CA GLU A 299 10.28 13.55 27.12
C GLU A 299 8.91 14.18 26.83
N TYR A 300 8.47 14.08 25.58
CA TYR A 300 7.32 14.75 25.02
C TYR A 300 6.44 13.73 24.27
N PRO A 301 5.76 12.81 24.99
CA PRO A 301 4.97 11.78 24.35
C PRO A 301 3.77 12.34 23.60
N ILE A 302 3.44 11.76 22.44
CA ILE A 302 2.15 11.98 21.76
C ILE A 302 1.01 11.76 22.76
N THR A 303 0.16 12.76 22.92
CA THR A 303 -0.99 12.75 23.82
C THR A 303 -2.22 13.25 23.08
N LEU A 304 -3.10 12.34 22.68
CA LEU A 304 -4.36 12.71 22.02
C LEU A 304 -5.42 13.16 23.04
N LYS A 305 -6.37 13.97 22.58
CA LYS A 305 -7.35 14.65 23.45
C LYS A 305 -8.32 13.68 24.12
N ASN A 306 -8.58 12.54 23.48
CA ASN A 306 -9.38 11.44 23.99
C ASN A 306 -8.45 10.27 24.32
N PRO A 307 -8.36 9.80 25.58
CA PRO A 307 -7.51 8.68 25.94
C PRO A 307 -7.81 7.38 25.19
N GLN A 308 -9.03 7.20 24.65
CA GLN A 308 -9.32 6.03 23.80
C GLN A 308 -8.60 6.07 22.46
N TYR A 309 -8.31 7.27 21.93
CA TYR A 309 -7.57 7.43 20.68
C TYR A 309 -6.11 6.96 20.80
N GLN A 310 -5.54 6.89 22.02
CA GLN A 310 -4.21 6.30 22.20
C GLN A 310 -4.16 4.83 21.80
N LYS A 311 -5.31 4.13 21.82
CA LYS A 311 -5.40 2.74 21.34
C LYS A 311 -5.39 2.63 19.82
N GLN A 312 -5.17 3.74 19.12
CA GLN A 312 -5.03 3.76 17.67
C GLN A 312 -3.68 4.29 17.22
N VAL A 313 -2.76 4.63 18.14
CA VAL A 313 -1.47 5.20 17.77
C VAL A 313 -0.44 4.10 17.54
N VAL A 314 0.14 4.08 16.35
CA VAL A 314 1.28 3.23 15.96
C VAL A 314 2.44 4.13 15.58
N PHE A 315 3.65 3.87 16.07
CA PHE A 315 4.83 4.63 15.63
C PHE A 315 5.46 3.95 14.42
N SER A 316 5.79 4.77 13.42
CA SER A 316 6.16 4.26 12.09
C SER A 316 7.56 4.74 11.66
N PRO A 317 8.66 4.20 12.22
CA PRO A 317 10.01 4.56 11.78
C PRO A 317 10.28 4.08 10.35
N HIS A 318 11.09 4.83 9.63
CA HIS A 318 11.78 4.35 8.43
C HIS A 318 13.22 3.99 8.76
N ASP A 319 13.75 2.93 8.16
CA ASP A 319 15.17 2.62 8.30
C ASP A 319 15.69 2.02 6.99
N TYR A 320 16.87 2.45 6.60
CA TYR A 320 17.49 2.08 5.34
C TYR A 320 18.93 1.60 5.51
N GLY A 321 19.44 0.95 4.47
CA GLY A 321 20.78 0.41 4.42
C GLY A 321 21.81 1.37 3.79
N PRO A 322 23.07 0.93 3.69
CA PRO A 322 24.18 1.74 3.20
C PRO A 322 24.07 2.19 1.73
N LEU A 323 23.18 1.60 0.93
CA LEU A 323 22.96 2.00 -0.47
C LEU A 323 22.05 3.22 -0.63
N VAL A 324 21.22 3.52 0.37
CA VAL A 324 20.43 4.77 0.40
C VAL A 324 21.32 5.91 0.90
N TRP A 325 22.01 5.70 2.03
CA TRP A 325 23.03 6.63 2.51
C TRP A 325 24.10 5.95 3.36
N THR A 326 25.36 6.35 3.19
CA THR A 326 26.50 5.83 3.95
C THR A 326 26.60 6.49 5.32
N GLN A 327 25.73 6.06 6.24
CA GLN A 327 25.71 6.51 7.62
C GLN A 327 26.94 6.02 8.41
N THR A 328 27.38 6.80 9.40
CA THR A 328 28.63 6.53 10.14
C THR A 328 28.61 5.22 10.94
N TRP A 329 27.44 4.72 11.33
CA TRP A 329 27.31 3.41 11.98
C TRP A 329 27.60 2.24 11.04
N PHE A 330 27.64 2.46 9.71
CA PHE A 330 28.09 1.47 8.73
C PHE A 330 29.61 1.50 8.47
N ASP A 331 30.35 2.47 9.01
CA ASP A 331 31.81 2.62 8.85
C ASP A 331 32.62 1.64 9.72
N LYS A 332 32.10 0.42 9.88
CA LYS A 332 32.68 -0.69 10.63
C LYS A 332 32.05 -2.01 10.18
N ASP A 333 32.57 -3.13 10.69
CA ASP A 333 31.87 -4.41 10.56
C ASP A 333 30.68 -4.43 11.51
N PHE A 334 29.57 -3.85 11.07
CA PHE A 334 28.37 -3.72 11.88
C PHE A 334 27.66 -5.06 12.06
N THR A 335 27.01 -5.24 13.21
CA THR A 335 26.14 -6.37 13.55
C THR A 335 24.76 -5.83 13.94
N GLN A 336 23.77 -6.70 14.11
CA GLN A 336 22.49 -6.30 14.71
C GLN A 336 22.67 -5.63 16.08
N GLU A 337 23.60 -6.11 16.91
CA GLU A 337 23.92 -5.53 18.21
C GLU A 337 24.46 -4.10 18.07
N THR A 338 25.43 -3.87 17.18
CA THR A 338 25.95 -2.51 16.99
C THR A 338 24.91 -1.60 16.35
N LEU A 339 24.08 -2.09 15.42
CA LEU A 339 22.99 -1.30 14.85
C LEU A 339 21.97 -0.89 15.93
N MET A 340 21.68 -1.79 16.86
CA MET A 340 20.84 -1.49 18.02
C MET A 340 21.47 -0.42 18.91
N GLU A 341 22.76 -0.53 19.23
CA GLU A 341 23.48 0.41 20.08
C GLU A 341 23.70 1.78 19.42
N ASP A 342 24.07 1.82 18.15
CA ASP A 342 24.49 3.03 17.46
C ASP A 342 23.31 3.81 16.87
N CYS A 343 22.22 3.14 16.51
CA CYS A 343 21.12 3.75 15.77
C CYS A 343 19.74 3.36 16.33
N TRP A 344 19.36 2.09 16.30
CA TRP A 344 17.94 1.71 16.42
C TRP A 344 17.37 1.97 17.82
N TYR A 345 18.07 1.58 18.90
CA TYR A 345 17.50 1.59 20.24
C TYR A 345 17.04 2.97 20.67
N ASP A 346 17.94 3.94 20.65
CA ASP A 346 17.64 5.28 21.13
C ASP A 346 16.73 6.06 20.19
N ASN A 347 16.75 5.77 18.88
CA ASN A 347 15.96 6.52 17.92
C ASN A 347 14.52 6.01 17.84
N TRP A 348 14.28 4.70 17.79
CA TRP A 348 12.92 4.18 17.61
C TRP A 348 12.64 2.86 18.35
N ALA A 349 13.60 1.95 18.51
CA ALA A 349 13.31 0.61 19.01
C ALA A 349 12.91 0.59 20.49
N PHE A 350 13.34 1.58 21.28
CA PHE A 350 12.91 1.71 22.68
C PHE A 350 11.39 1.78 22.85
N ILE A 351 10.67 2.32 21.86
CA ILE A 351 9.20 2.41 21.89
C ILE A 351 8.61 1.01 22.05
N TYR A 352 9.13 0.05 21.29
CA TYR A 352 8.72 -1.33 21.37
C TYR A 352 9.30 -2.01 22.62
N GLU A 353 10.60 -1.90 22.86
CA GLU A 353 11.30 -2.62 23.94
C GLU A 353 10.81 -2.22 25.35
N GLU A 354 10.32 -0.99 25.53
CA GLU A 354 9.77 -0.49 26.79
C GLU A 354 8.25 -0.62 26.88
N ASN A 355 7.62 -1.32 25.93
CA ASN A 355 6.17 -1.53 25.87
C ASN A 355 5.35 -0.22 25.83
N ILE A 356 5.85 0.79 25.10
CA ILE A 356 5.19 2.10 24.96
C ILE A 356 4.07 2.03 23.92
N ALA A 357 4.37 1.49 22.74
CA ALA A 357 3.45 1.39 21.60
C ALA A 357 4.02 0.39 20.56
N PRO A 358 3.18 -0.13 19.65
CA PRO A 358 3.63 -0.97 18.55
C PRO A 358 4.45 -0.14 17.56
N LEU A 359 5.32 -0.85 16.84
CA LEU A 359 6.06 -0.30 15.71
C LEU A 359 5.55 -0.91 14.41
N LEU A 360 5.47 -0.07 13.39
CA LEU A 360 5.39 -0.49 11.99
C LEU A 360 6.59 0.11 11.26
N ILE A 361 7.55 -0.69 10.79
CA ILE A 361 8.64 -0.15 9.96
C ILE A 361 8.03 0.25 8.61
N GLY A 362 7.73 1.54 8.45
CA GLY A 362 6.93 2.07 7.33
C GLY A 362 7.63 1.95 5.99
N GLU A 363 8.96 2.02 6.02
CA GLU A 363 9.81 1.75 4.87
C GLU A 363 11.11 1.07 5.30
N TRP A 364 11.41 -0.02 4.61
CA TRP A 364 12.71 -0.68 4.61
C TRP A 364 12.90 -1.39 3.27
N GLY A 365 14.10 -1.32 2.71
CA GLY A 365 14.36 -1.88 1.39
C GLY A 365 15.72 -1.52 0.84
N GLY A 366 16.02 -2.04 -0.35
CA GLY A 366 17.28 -1.77 -1.03
C GLY A 366 17.62 -2.81 -2.09
N PHE A 367 18.66 -2.52 -2.87
CA PHE A 367 19.25 -3.49 -3.79
C PHE A 367 20.00 -4.59 -3.03
N ILE A 368 19.99 -5.81 -3.57
CA ILE A 368 20.74 -6.96 -3.04
C ILE A 368 21.51 -7.71 -4.14
N ASP A 369 21.49 -7.18 -5.36
CA ASP A 369 22.13 -7.80 -6.52
C ASP A 369 23.64 -7.52 -6.55
N GLU A 370 24.37 -8.32 -7.34
CA GLU A 370 25.83 -8.20 -7.46
C GLU A 370 26.30 -6.87 -8.07
N GLU A 371 25.44 -6.15 -8.81
CA GLU A 371 25.79 -4.87 -9.44
C GLU A 371 25.83 -3.74 -8.40
N HIS A 372 24.82 -3.67 -7.54
CA HIS A 372 24.67 -2.60 -6.55
C HIS A 372 25.26 -2.96 -5.18
N ASP A 373 25.11 -4.20 -4.72
CA ASP A 373 25.53 -4.67 -3.39
C ASP A 373 26.71 -5.65 -3.47
N ALA A 374 27.73 -5.30 -4.26
CA ALA A 374 28.89 -6.18 -4.52
C ALA A 374 29.68 -6.60 -3.25
N ASP A 375 29.58 -5.84 -2.15
CA ASP A 375 30.20 -6.19 -0.86
C ASP A 375 29.24 -6.83 0.15
N GLY A 376 27.96 -6.99 -0.23
CA GLY A 376 26.91 -7.65 0.55
C GLY A 376 26.45 -6.89 1.79
N LYS A 377 26.89 -5.64 2.00
CA LYS A 377 26.55 -4.89 3.22
C LYS A 377 25.08 -4.52 3.28
N ASN A 378 24.47 -4.19 2.16
CA ASN A 378 23.05 -3.83 2.17
C ASN A 378 22.20 -5.05 2.49
N THR A 379 22.46 -6.18 1.84
CA THR A 379 21.84 -7.47 2.13
C THR A 379 22.04 -7.87 3.60
N LYS A 380 23.24 -7.64 4.16
CA LYS A 380 23.54 -7.87 5.58
C LYS A 380 22.67 -7.01 6.50
N TRP A 381 22.55 -5.71 6.23
CA TRP A 381 21.68 -4.81 7.00
C TRP A 381 20.21 -5.21 6.90
N MET A 382 19.69 -5.46 5.69
CA MET A 382 18.31 -5.89 5.45
C MET A 382 17.99 -7.19 6.21
N THR A 383 18.94 -8.14 6.22
CA THR A 383 18.83 -9.39 6.97
C THR A 383 18.70 -9.12 8.48
N TYR A 384 19.50 -8.22 9.06
CA TYR A 384 19.40 -7.90 10.48
C TYR A 384 18.09 -7.22 10.86
N LEU A 385 17.62 -6.27 10.05
CA LEU A 385 16.34 -5.61 10.32
C LEU A 385 15.18 -6.60 10.21
N ARG A 386 15.17 -7.43 9.15
CA ARG A 386 14.20 -8.51 8.97
C ARG A 386 14.17 -9.45 10.17
N ASP A 387 15.33 -9.95 10.60
CA ASP A 387 15.41 -10.93 11.69
C ASP A 387 14.95 -10.31 13.02
N TYR A 388 15.25 -9.03 13.26
CA TYR A 388 14.72 -8.30 14.42
C TYR A 388 13.19 -8.15 14.36
N MET A 389 12.63 -7.85 13.19
CA MET A 389 11.18 -7.77 13.00
C MET A 389 10.48 -9.12 13.21
N ILE A 390 11.10 -10.22 12.78
CA ILE A 390 10.60 -11.58 13.07
C ILE A 390 10.65 -11.86 14.58
N GLU A 391 11.79 -11.60 15.23
CA GLU A 391 11.97 -11.87 16.67
C GLU A 391 10.94 -11.12 17.53
N LYS A 392 10.69 -9.86 17.18
CA LYS A 392 9.80 -8.98 17.93
C LYS A 392 8.38 -8.96 17.39
N HIS A 393 8.12 -9.61 16.25
CA HIS A 393 6.83 -9.55 15.58
C HIS A 393 6.40 -8.07 15.36
N ILE A 394 7.33 -7.29 14.79
CA ILE A 394 7.16 -5.86 14.46
C ILE A 394 6.50 -5.77 13.08
N HIS A 395 5.48 -4.93 12.96
CA HIS A 395 4.78 -4.69 11.69
C HIS A 395 5.70 -4.03 10.68
N HIS A 396 5.46 -4.19 9.38
CA HIS A 396 6.29 -3.54 8.37
C HIS A 396 5.61 -3.39 7.02
N THR A 397 6.12 -2.44 6.23
CA THR A 397 5.89 -2.37 4.79
C THR A 397 7.22 -2.26 4.05
N PHE A 398 7.46 -3.19 3.13
CA PHE A 398 8.68 -3.23 2.31
C PHE A 398 8.65 -2.15 1.24
N TRP A 399 9.70 -1.33 1.17
CA TRP A 399 9.93 -0.36 0.10
C TRP A 399 10.75 -1.02 -1.04
N CYS A 400 10.16 -1.33 -2.18
CA CYS A 400 8.76 -1.17 -2.56
C CYS A 400 8.34 -2.29 -3.52
N PHE A 401 7.05 -2.36 -3.86
CA PHE A 401 6.58 -3.19 -4.97
C PHE A 401 7.21 -2.73 -6.28
N ASN A 402 7.23 -1.42 -6.53
CA ASN A 402 7.65 -0.79 -7.77
C ASN A 402 9.08 -1.11 -8.22
N GLU A 403 9.30 -1.27 -9.54
CA GLU A 403 10.66 -1.38 -10.08
C GLU A 403 11.42 -0.04 -10.11
N ASN A 404 10.70 1.08 -10.16
CA ASN A 404 11.22 2.39 -10.52
C ASN A 404 11.63 3.28 -9.32
N SER A 405 11.95 2.67 -8.17
CA SER A 405 12.66 3.36 -7.08
C SER A 405 14.16 3.39 -7.38
N GLY A 406 14.76 4.57 -7.40
CA GLY A 406 16.10 4.79 -7.97
C GLY A 406 17.27 4.27 -7.14
N ASP A 407 17.12 4.19 -5.82
CA ASP A 407 18.14 3.82 -4.84
C ASP A 407 17.87 2.46 -4.17
N THR A 408 16.69 1.88 -4.38
CA THR A 408 16.32 0.57 -3.82
C THR A 408 15.89 -0.47 -4.85
N GLY A 409 15.48 -0.04 -6.06
CA GLY A 409 14.63 -0.87 -6.91
C GLY A 409 13.36 -1.30 -6.16
N GLY A 410 12.81 -2.45 -6.51
CA GLY A 410 11.72 -3.06 -5.72
C GLY A 410 11.52 -4.53 -6.01
N LEU A 411 10.32 -5.03 -5.71
CA LEU A 411 9.96 -6.45 -5.77
C LEU A 411 9.66 -6.93 -7.20
N VAL A 412 9.47 -6.02 -8.15
CA VAL A 412 9.31 -6.35 -9.57
C VAL A 412 10.32 -5.62 -10.45
N TYR A 413 10.50 -6.12 -11.66
CA TYR A 413 11.27 -5.52 -12.74
C TYR A 413 10.69 -5.90 -14.11
N ASP A 414 11.36 -5.46 -15.19
CA ASP A 414 10.97 -5.68 -16.59
C ASP A 414 9.58 -5.10 -16.92
N ASN A 415 9.39 -3.80 -16.69
CA ASN A 415 8.10 -3.14 -16.89
C ASN A 415 7.00 -3.73 -16.00
N PHE A 416 7.34 -3.99 -14.73
CA PHE A 416 6.48 -4.56 -13.71
C PHE A 416 5.98 -5.99 -14.01
N SER A 417 6.50 -6.69 -15.02
CA SER A 417 5.98 -8.02 -15.39
C SER A 417 6.60 -9.17 -14.61
N THR A 418 7.74 -8.96 -13.96
CA THR A 418 8.58 -10.04 -13.43
C THR A 418 8.93 -9.78 -11.99
N TRP A 419 8.74 -10.76 -11.11
CA TRP A 419 9.15 -10.68 -9.72
C TRP A 419 10.66 -10.87 -9.56
N ASP A 420 11.27 -10.08 -8.69
CA ASP A 420 12.64 -10.28 -8.21
C ASP A 420 12.63 -11.38 -7.14
N GLU A 421 12.84 -12.62 -7.59
CA GLU A 421 12.77 -13.82 -6.73
C GLU A 421 13.84 -13.84 -5.63
N ASP A 422 15.02 -13.27 -5.86
CA ASP A 422 16.08 -13.20 -4.85
C ASP A 422 15.68 -12.23 -3.73
N LYS A 423 15.12 -11.06 -4.10
CA LYS A 423 14.63 -10.07 -3.14
C LYS A 423 13.39 -10.57 -2.41
N TYR A 424 12.46 -11.20 -3.13
CA TYR A 424 11.30 -11.82 -2.52
C TYR A 424 11.72 -12.95 -1.55
N ALA A 425 12.72 -13.77 -1.88
CA ALA A 425 13.25 -14.79 -0.97
C ALA A 425 13.85 -14.20 0.31
N LEU A 426 14.41 -13.00 0.26
CA LEU A 426 14.85 -12.27 1.45
C LEU A 426 13.66 -11.82 2.32
N VAL A 427 12.58 -11.33 1.71
CA VAL A 427 11.41 -10.75 2.38
C VAL A 427 10.43 -11.82 2.90
N LYS A 428 10.22 -12.90 2.15
CA LYS A 428 9.24 -13.95 2.48
C LYS A 428 9.30 -14.47 3.92
N PRO A 429 10.47 -14.65 4.57
CA PRO A 429 10.53 -15.09 5.97
C PRO A 429 9.88 -14.14 6.99
N VAL A 430 9.70 -12.86 6.67
CA VAL A 430 9.05 -11.86 7.55
C VAL A 430 7.61 -11.55 7.12
N LEU A 431 7.02 -12.39 6.26
CA LEU A 431 5.59 -12.35 5.95
C LEU A 431 4.82 -13.27 6.90
N TRP A 432 3.61 -12.85 7.28
CA TRP A 432 2.82 -13.59 8.26
C TRP A 432 2.34 -14.93 7.69
N GLN A 433 2.82 -16.02 8.28
CA GLN A 433 2.60 -17.38 7.79
C GLN A 433 2.23 -18.33 8.92
N THR A 434 1.44 -19.34 8.58
CA THR A 434 1.21 -20.51 9.42
C THR A 434 2.45 -21.43 9.43
N GLU A 435 2.49 -22.39 10.36
CA GLU A 435 3.60 -23.37 10.43
C GLU A 435 3.71 -24.23 9.16
N ASP A 436 2.61 -24.45 8.44
CA ASP A 436 2.54 -25.18 7.16
C ASP A 436 2.76 -24.28 5.93
N GLY A 437 3.01 -22.99 6.12
CA GLY A 437 3.45 -22.06 5.08
C GLY A 437 2.33 -21.37 4.29
N ALA A 438 1.09 -21.42 4.77
CA ALA A 438 0.00 -20.59 4.25
C ALA A 438 0.18 -19.15 4.73
N PHE A 439 -0.07 -18.17 3.87
CA PHE A 439 -0.04 -16.77 4.28
C PHE A 439 -1.30 -16.39 5.06
N ILE A 440 -1.19 -15.47 6.01
CA ILE A 440 -2.29 -15.07 6.89
C ILE A 440 -2.74 -13.65 6.50
N GLY A 441 -4.00 -13.54 6.07
CA GLY A 441 -4.67 -12.27 5.81
C GLY A 441 -5.07 -11.54 7.09
N LEU A 442 -5.49 -10.28 6.93
CA LEU A 442 -6.06 -9.46 8.01
C LEU A 442 -7.59 -9.44 7.99
N ASP A 443 -8.20 -9.88 6.89
CA ASP A 443 -9.65 -9.98 6.72
C ASP A 443 -10.17 -11.25 7.40
N HIS A 444 -11.23 -11.17 8.19
CA HIS A 444 -11.78 -12.33 8.90
C HIS A 444 -12.45 -13.35 7.97
N GLU A 445 -12.98 -12.92 6.82
CA GLU A 445 -13.75 -13.77 5.91
C GLU A 445 -13.00 -14.12 4.62
N ILE A 446 -12.25 -13.17 4.07
CA ILE A 446 -11.58 -13.29 2.76
C ILE A 446 -10.13 -13.77 2.94
N PRO A 447 -9.75 -14.92 2.35
CA PRO A 447 -8.36 -15.37 2.35
C PRO A 447 -7.43 -14.42 1.59
N LEU A 448 -6.18 -14.35 2.04
CA LEU A 448 -5.15 -13.58 1.36
C LEU A 448 -4.68 -14.29 0.08
N GLY A 449 -5.17 -13.82 -1.07
CA GLY A 449 -4.86 -14.39 -2.37
C GLY A 449 -5.14 -15.90 -2.46
N VAL A 450 -4.48 -16.59 -3.38
CA VAL A 450 -4.67 -18.03 -3.61
C VAL A 450 -3.86 -18.90 -2.65
N ASN A 451 -2.83 -18.34 -2.01
CA ASN A 451 -1.86 -19.05 -1.17
C ASN A 451 -2.08 -18.80 0.34
N GLY A 452 -3.12 -18.06 0.71
CA GLY A 452 -3.39 -17.68 2.09
C GLY A 452 -4.70 -18.22 2.67
N VAL A 453 -4.90 -17.88 3.94
CA VAL A 453 -6.10 -18.08 4.74
C VAL A 453 -6.61 -16.75 5.28
N SER A 454 -7.89 -16.67 5.61
CA SER A 454 -8.44 -15.51 6.30
C SER A 454 -8.00 -15.48 7.77
N LEU A 455 -8.11 -14.33 8.43
CA LEU A 455 -7.82 -14.21 9.86
C LEU A 455 -8.77 -15.08 10.71
N GLY A 456 -10.04 -15.19 10.30
CA GLY A 456 -11.03 -16.05 10.95
C GLY A 456 -10.68 -17.55 10.80
N GLU A 457 -10.23 -17.98 9.63
CA GLU A 457 -9.74 -19.34 9.42
C GLU A 457 -8.53 -19.64 10.31
N TYR A 458 -7.55 -18.74 10.34
CA TYR A 458 -6.34 -18.88 11.15
C TYR A 458 -6.66 -18.99 12.65
N THR A 459 -7.49 -18.07 13.17
CA THR A 459 -7.85 -18.02 14.60
C THR A 459 -8.74 -19.19 15.04
N ASP A 460 -9.55 -19.76 14.13
CA ASP A 460 -10.29 -21.01 14.33
C ASP A 460 -9.41 -22.27 14.28
N GLY A 461 -8.11 -22.13 13.96
CA GLY A 461 -7.17 -23.25 13.81
C GLY A 461 -7.29 -24.00 12.47
N LYS A 462 -7.87 -23.37 11.45
CA LYS A 462 -7.84 -23.85 10.06
C LYS A 462 -6.60 -23.26 9.38
N THR A 463 -5.66 -24.12 8.98
CA THR A 463 -4.38 -23.68 8.41
C THR A 463 -4.23 -23.97 6.92
N THR A 464 -5.21 -24.65 6.32
CA THR A 464 -5.14 -25.04 4.90
C THR A 464 -5.68 -23.92 4.02
N PRO A 465 -4.92 -23.42 3.02
CA PRO A 465 -5.40 -22.41 2.08
C PRO A 465 -6.70 -22.82 1.39
N GLY A 466 -7.67 -21.90 1.39
CA GLY A 466 -8.87 -21.95 0.54
C GLY A 466 -10.08 -22.74 1.03
N THR A 467 -10.71 -22.35 2.16
CA THR A 467 -12.08 -22.80 2.46
C THR A 467 -13.00 -21.71 3.04
N THR A 468 -13.43 -20.76 2.20
CA THR A 468 -14.58 -19.90 2.55
C THR A 468 -15.85 -20.74 2.76
N ALA A 469 -16.40 -20.70 3.97
CA ALA A 469 -17.71 -21.28 4.26
C ALA A 469 -18.82 -20.32 3.82
N VAL A 470 -19.56 -20.66 2.76
CA VAL A 470 -20.72 -19.87 2.32
C VAL A 470 -22.00 -20.63 2.67
N THR A 471 -23.00 -19.93 3.21
CA THR A 471 -24.34 -20.49 3.41
C THR A 471 -25.22 -20.25 2.19
N ASP A 472 -26.02 -21.26 1.78
CA ASP A 472 -27.02 -21.07 0.74
C ASP A 472 -28.15 -20.11 1.19
N GLU A 473 -29.02 -19.71 0.25
CA GLU A 473 -30.24 -18.91 0.52
C GLU A 473 -31.21 -19.57 1.53
N GLN A 474 -30.93 -20.78 2.01
CA GLN A 474 -31.69 -21.52 3.02
C GLN A 474 -30.93 -21.71 4.34
N GLY A 475 -29.73 -21.14 4.48
CA GLY A 475 -28.91 -21.20 5.70
C GLY A 475 -28.19 -22.54 5.92
N ASN A 476 -28.05 -23.39 4.90
CA ASN A 476 -27.26 -24.62 5.01
C ASN A 476 -25.78 -24.34 4.63
N PRO A 477 -24.81 -24.97 5.32
CA PRO A 477 -23.42 -24.91 4.92
C PRO A 477 -23.24 -25.53 3.54
N VAL A 478 -22.74 -24.75 2.57
CA VAL A 478 -22.35 -25.25 1.25
C VAL A 478 -20.84 -25.11 1.10
N THR A 479 -20.18 -26.22 0.81
CA THR A 479 -18.76 -26.23 0.46
C THR A 479 -18.61 -25.67 -0.95
N VAL A 480 -18.18 -24.42 -1.07
CA VAL A 480 -17.77 -23.82 -2.34
C VAL A 480 -16.26 -23.80 -2.38
N THR A 481 -15.68 -24.65 -3.22
CA THR A 481 -14.26 -24.58 -3.55
C THR A 481 -14.06 -23.37 -4.47
N THR A 482 -13.48 -22.28 -3.97
CA THR A 482 -13.05 -21.11 -4.77
C THR A 482 -11.67 -21.28 -5.40
N ALA A 483 -11.10 -22.49 -5.37
CA ALA A 483 -10.24 -22.86 -6.48
C ALA A 483 -11.11 -22.79 -7.74
N LYS A 484 -10.92 -21.75 -8.57
CA LYS A 484 -11.08 -21.98 -10.00
C LYS A 484 -10.28 -23.26 -10.25
N PRO A 485 -10.91 -24.37 -10.68
CA PRO A 485 -10.18 -25.60 -10.87
C PRO A 485 -9.03 -25.25 -11.81
N ILE A 486 -7.79 -25.52 -11.38
CA ILE A 486 -6.62 -25.42 -12.23
C ILE A 486 -6.96 -26.27 -13.46
N LEU A 487 -7.26 -25.60 -14.57
CA LEU A 487 -7.77 -26.28 -15.74
C LEU A 487 -6.55 -26.83 -16.47
N GLN A 488 -6.39 -28.15 -16.46
CA GLN A 488 -5.26 -28.82 -17.10
C GLN A 488 -5.10 -28.29 -18.54
N GLY A 489 -3.93 -27.76 -18.89
CA GLY A 489 -3.63 -27.14 -20.17
C GLY A 489 -3.98 -25.65 -20.32
N ASP A 490 -4.53 -24.98 -19.31
CA ASP A 490 -4.79 -23.52 -19.30
C ASP A 490 -3.52 -22.78 -18.90
N PHE A 491 -2.72 -22.38 -19.90
CA PHE A 491 -1.38 -21.82 -19.69
C PHE A 491 -1.38 -20.31 -19.58
N ASN A 492 -2.51 -19.64 -19.84
CA ASN A 492 -2.66 -18.21 -19.63
C ASN A 492 -3.54 -17.87 -18.42
N SER A 493 -3.98 -18.89 -17.66
CA SER A 493 -4.80 -18.75 -16.44
C SER A 493 -6.11 -17.99 -16.67
N ASP A 494 -6.65 -18.02 -17.90
CA ASP A 494 -7.88 -17.30 -18.25
C ASP A 494 -9.16 -18.07 -17.85
N GLY A 495 -8.98 -19.30 -17.34
CA GLY A 495 -10.04 -20.23 -16.95
C GLY A 495 -10.61 -21.03 -18.11
N LYS A 496 -10.01 -21.00 -19.31
CA LYS A 496 -10.50 -21.66 -20.52
C LYS A 496 -9.37 -22.27 -21.34
N LEU A 497 -9.38 -23.60 -21.44
CA LEU A 497 -8.56 -24.31 -22.42
C LEU A 497 -9.03 -24.00 -23.86
N ASN A 498 -8.22 -23.28 -24.62
CA ASN A 498 -8.52 -22.82 -25.97
C ASN A 498 -7.28 -22.72 -26.89
N ALA A 499 -7.44 -22.11 -28.06
CA ALA A 499 -6.37 -22.05 -29.06
C ALA A 499 -5.16 -21.19 -28.63
N LEU A 500 -5.34 -20.26 -27.68
CA LEU A 500 -4.27 -19.44 -27.12
C LEU A 500 -3.29 -20.29 -26.31
N ASP A 501 -3.79 -21.23 -25.52
CA ASP A 501 -2.96 -22.19 -24.76
C ASP A 501 -2.09 -23.04 -25.68
N VAL A 502 -2.64 -23.47 -26.81
CA VAL A 502 -1.89 -24.21 -27.84
C VAL A 502 -0.74 -23.36 -28.39
N VAL A 503 -0.93 -22.05 -28.55
CA VAL A 503 0.13 -21.15 -29.04
C VAL A 503 1.24 -21.02 -27.99
N ILE A 504 0.87 -20.88 -26.72
CA ILE A 504 1.81 -20.79 -25.59
C ILE A 504 2.62 -22.08 -25.46
N PHE A 505 1.94 -23.23 -25.40
CA PHE A 505 2.59 -24.53 -25.27
C PHE A 505 3.44 -24.90 -26.48
N LYS A 506 3.03 -24.51 -27.69
CA LYS A 506 3.84 -24.71 -28.90
C LYS A 506 5.14 -23.91 -28.85
N ARG A 507 5.14 -22.69 -28.30
CA ARG A 507 6.37 -21.88 -28.13
C ARG A 507 7.34 -22.55 -27.16
N TYR A 508 6.83 -23.11 -26.07
CA TYR A 508 7.59 -23.92 -25.12
C TYR A 508 8.27 -25.12 -25.81
N ILE A 509 7.53 -25.92 -26.57
CA ILE A 509 8.08 -27.13 -27.24
C ILE A 509 9.14 -26.80 -28.33
N ILE A 510 9.06 -25.64 -29.00
CA ILE A 510 9.99 -25.28 -30.08
C ILE A 510 11.22 -24.46 -29.61
N GLY A 511 11.34 -24.18 -28.32
CA GLY A 511 12.53 -23.54 -27.73
C GLY A 511 12.73 -22.06 -28.12
N HIS A 512 11.67 -21.34 -28.50
CA HIS A 512 11.71 -19.89 -28.71
C HIS A 512 11.31 -19.15 -27.41
N THR A 513 12.30 -18.97 -26.52
CA THR A 513 12.45 -18.04 -25.36
C THR A 513 11.35 -17.91 -24.29
N ASP A 514 11.82 -17.77 -23.03
CA ASP A 514 11.23 -17.22 -21.79
C ASP A 514 10.04 -17.94 -21.12
N LEU A 515 10.09 -19.27 -21.00
CA LEU A 515 9.11 -20.07 -20.23
C LEU A 515 9.81 -21.17 -19.41
N GLU A 516 10.66 -20.80 -18.45
CA GLU A 516 11.09 -21.71 -17.38
C GLU A 516 10.02 -21.92 -16.28
N THR A 517 8.84 -21.31 -16.42
CA THR A 517 7.76 -21.35 -15.42
C THR A 517 6.43 -21.83 -15.99
N LEU A 518 6.44 -22.80 -16.91
CA LEU A 518 5.22 -23.59 -17.14
C LEU A 518 5.06 -24.57 -15.98
N ASP A 519 3.96 -24.46 -15.24
CA ASP A 519 3.62 -25.44 -14.22
C ASP A 519 3.56 -26.84 -14.86
N ALA A 520 4.48 -27.70 -14.45
CA ALA A 520 4.68 -29.03 -15.02
C ALA A 520 3.45 -29.93 -14.80
N GLU A 521 2.65 -29.66 -13.78
CA GLU A 521 1.46 -30.44 -13.44
C GLU A 521 0.31 -30.17 -14.43
N ILE A 522 0.14 -28.92 -14.87
CA ILE A 522 -0.86 -28.58 -15.91
C ILE A 522 -0.36 -28.86 -17.33
N ALA A 523 0.97 -28.90 -17.52
CA ALA A 523 1.65 -29.13 -18.79
C ALA A 523 1.67 -30.61 -19.23
N ASP A 524 1.71 -31.54 -18.28
CA ASP A 524 1.58 -32.99 -18.54
C ASP A 524 0.10 -33.36 -18.81
N PHE A 525 -0.42 -32.88 -19.94
CA PHE A 525 -1.83 -33.05 -20.32
C PHE A 525 -2.21 -34.52 -20.48
N ASN A 526 -1.28 -35.36 -20.96
CA ASN A 526 -1.53 -36.77 -21.21
C ASN A 526 -1.28 -37.68 -19.97
N ARG A 527 -0.65 -37.14 -18.92
CA ARG A 527 -0.34 -37.79 -17.64
C ARG A 527 0.65 -38.95 -17.73
N ASP A 528 1.63 -38.86 -18.63
CA ASP A 528 2.70 -39.84 -18.78
C ASP A 528 3.95 -39.51 -17.94
N GLY A 529 3.92 -38.40 -17.20
CA GLY A 529 5.01 -37.91 -16.36
C GLY A 529 6.08 -37.15 -17.12
N THR A 530 5.86 -36.81 -18.41
CA THR A 530 6.84 -36.11 -19.24
C THR A 530 6.20 -35.04 -20.11
N VAL A 531 6.55 -33.77 -19.87
CA VAL A 531 6.06 -32.64 -20.68
C VAL A 531 6.76 -32.60 -22.04
N ASN A 532 6.06 -32.98 -23.11
CA ASN A 532 6.62 -33.02 -24.46
C ASN A 532 5.57 -32.80 -25.57
N ILE A 533 5.95 -33.05 -26.83
CA ILE A 533 5.06 -32.86 -27.98
C ILE A 533 3.79 -33.73 -27.94
N ALA A 534 3.81 -34.84 -27.20
CA ALA A 534 2.66 -35.70 -26.97
C ALA A 534 1.52 -34.96 -26.22
N ASP A 535 1.86 -34.10 -25.26
CA ASP A 535 0.90 -33.26 -24.54
C ASP A 535 0.27 -32.21 -25.44
N LEU A 536 1.09 -31.59 -26.31
CA LEU A 536 0.60 -30.62 -27.29
C LEU A 536 -0.40 -31.27 -28.25
N VAL A 537 -0.12 -32.49 -28.68
CA VAL A 537 -1.04 -33.27 -29.53
C VAL A 537 -2.32 -33.64 -28.77
N ALA A 538 -2.21 -33.99 -27.48
CA ALA A 538 -3.37 -34.32 -26.65
C ALA A 538 -4.28 -33.11 -26.43
N ILE A 539 -3.73 -31.91 -26.19
CA ILE A 539 -4.48 -30.65 -26.08
C ILE A 539 -5.18 -30.32 -27.39
N ILE A 540 -4.47 -30.40 -28.52
CA ILE A 540 -5.07 -30.12 -29.84
C ILE A 540 -6.23 -31.08 -30.12
N ARG A 541 -6.08 -32.38 -29.82
CA ARG A 541 -7.16 -33.37 -29.98
C ARG A 541 -8.35 -33.09 -29.09
N TYR A 542 -8.10 -32.67 -27.85
CA TYR A 542 -9.15 -32.27 -26.91
C TYR A 542 -9.97 -31.10 -27.46
N LEU A 543 -9.30 -30.08 -27.99
CA LEU A 543 -9.92 -28.88 -28.56
C LEU A 543 -10.65 -29.12 -29.88
N THR A 544 -10.19 -30.08 -30.69
CA THR A 544 -10.80 -30.39 -31.99
C THR A 544 -11.93 -31.44 -31.93
N GLN A 545 -12.23 -31.99 -30.74
CA GLN A 545 -13.27 -33.01 -30.52
C GLN A 545 -13.18 -34.24 -31.45
N GLU A 546 -11.99 -34.66 -31.86
CA GLU A 546 -11.84 -35.95 -32.55
C GLU A 546 -12.05 -37.11 -31.56
N LYS A 547 -13.30 -37.56 -31.43
CA LYS A 547 -13.59 -38.88 -30.86
C LYS A 547 -12.92 -39.94 -31.74
N THR A 548 -11.87 -40.56 -31.23
CA THR A 548 -11.44 -41.90 -31.67
C THR A 548 -11.61 -42.89 -30.54
#